data_AF-A0A972ZHT0-F1
#
_entry.id   AF-A0A972ZHT0-F1
#
_cell.length_a   1.000
_cell.length_b   1.000
_cell.length_c   1.000
_cell.angle_alpha   90.00
_cell.angle_beta   90.00
_cell.angle_gamma   90.00
#
_symmetry.space_group_name_H-M   'P 1'
#
loop_
_entity.id
_entity.type
_entity.pdbx_description
1 polymer ?
#
loop_
_entity_poly.entity_id
_entity_poly.type
_entity_poly.pdbx_seq_one_letter_code
_entity_poly.pdbx_strand_id
1 'polypeptide(L)' 'PFYVYAYAFGDCLVNSLYDVFQQGHAGFQDKYFDMLKSGGTLRHKELLAPFGLDASAPAFWKRGLGIVSGFIDELEGGF' A
#
# COMPACT_ATOMS: atom_id res chain seq x y z
N PRO A 1 -12.23 20.90 -0.29
CA PRO A 1 -12.69 19.69 -1.01
C PRO A 1 -11.48 18.90 -1.53
N PHE A 2 -11.52 17.57 -1.63
CA PHE A 2 -10.40 16.63 -1.96
C PHE A 2 -9.47 16.14 -0.83
N TYR A 3 -9.55 16.66 0.40
CA TYR A 3 -8.75 16.16 1.52
C TYR A 3 -9.17 14.75 2.00
N VAL A 4 -10.46 14.44 1.94
CA VAL A 4 -10.98 13.11 2.30
C VAL A 4 -10.42 12.01 1.39
N TYR A 5 -10.20 12.33 0.11
CA TYR A 5 -9.57 11.41 -0.83
C TYR A 5 -8.12 11.09 -0.45
N ALA A 6 -7.37 12.07 0.08
CA ALA A 6 -5.98 11.87 0.49
C ALA A 6 -5.86 10.86 1.64
N TYR A 7 -6.84 10.80 2.56
CA TYR A 7 -6.87 9.79 3.62
C TYR A 7 -7.14 8.39 3.07
N ALA A 8 -8.19 8.23 2.26
CA ALA A 8 -8.50 6.94 1.65
C ALA A 8 -7.36 6.44 0.75
N PHE A 9 -6.70 7.36 0.05
CA PHE A 9 -5.50 7.09 -0.74
C PHE A 9 -4.34 6.63 0.14
N GLY A 10 -4.07 7.36 1.24
CA GLY A 10 -3.02 7.03 2.20
C GLY A 10 -3.21 5.65 2.83
N ASP A 11 -4.43 5.33 3.24
CA ASP A 11 -4.74 4.02 3.84
C ASP A 11 -4.54 2.88 2.84
N CYS A 12 -5.03 3.03 1.60
CA CYS A 12 -4.82 2.01 0.57
C CYS A 12 -3.35 1.85 0.19
N LEU A 13 -2.58 2.95 0.18
CA LEU A 13 -1.15 2.94 -0.09
C LEU A 13 -0.39 2.15 0.98
N VAL A 14 -0.65 2.45 2.25
CA VAL A 14 0.00 1.79 3.38
C VAL A 14 -0.39 0.30 3.43
N ASN A 15 -1.67 -0.04 3.24
CA ASN A 15 -2.11 -1.44 3.19
C ASN A 15 -1.45 -2.22 2.06
N SER A 16 -1.27 -1.61 0.88
CA SER A 16 -0.61 -2.25 -0.25
C SER A 16 0.88 -2.47 -0.01
N LEU A 17 1.56 -1.53 0.66
CA LEU A 17 2.95 -1.71 1.07
C LEU A 17 3.09 -2.80 2.14
N TYR A 18 2.12 -2.89 3.05
CA TYR A 18 2.08 -3.93 4.08
C TYR A 18 1.87 -5.33 3.49
N ASP A 19 1.00 -5.48 2.49
CA ASP A 19 0.82 -6.73 1.73
C ASP A 19 2.15 -7.19 1.10
N VAL A 20 2.88 -6.28 0.46
CA VAL A 20 4.19 -6.57 -0.14
C VAL A 20 5.24 -6.96 0.92
N PHE A 21 5.19 -6.33 2.10
CA PHE A 21 6.04 -6.70 3.23
C PHE A 21 5.71 -8.12 3.73
N GLN A 22 4.44 -8.45 3.95
CA GLN A 22 4.01 -9.78 4.39
C GLN A 22 4.37 -10.89 3.40
N GLN A 23 4.36 -10.60 2.10
CA GLN A 23 4.77 -11.52 1.04
C GLN A 23 6.30 -11.74 0.98
N GLY A 24 7.09 -11.08 1.83
CA GLY A 24 8.53 -11.29 1.94
C GLY A 24 9.33 -10.69 0.80
N HIS A 25 8.87 -9.57 0.23
CA HIS A 25 9.53 -8.92 -0.91
C HIS A 25 11.02 -8.62 -0.64
N ALA A 26 11.89 -9.06 -1.55
CA ALA A 26 13.33 -8.94 -1.38
C ALA A 26 13.79 -7.48 -1.26
N GLY A 27 14.56 -7.20 -0.20
CA GLY A 27 15.09 -5.86 0.08
C GLY A 27 14.01 -4.83 0.39
N PHE A 28 12.86 -5.24 0.94
CA PHE A 28 11.76 -4.33 1.26
C PHE A 28 12.21 -3.17 2.15
N GLN A 29 12.98 -3.45 3.21
CA GLN A 29 13.45 -2.43 4.16
C GLN A 29 14.25 -1.32 3.46
N ASP A 30 15.25 -1.69 2.67
CA ASP A 30 16.10 -0.71 1.97
C ASP A 30 15.28 0.12 0.98
N LYS A 31 14.42 -0.53 0.19
CA LYS A 31 13.51 0.14 -0.74
C LYS A 31 12.54 1.08 -0.03
N TYR A 32 12.05 0.70 1.15
CA TYR A 32 11.17 1.52 1.97
C TYR A 32 11.90 2.76 2.51
N PHE A 33 13.14 2.61 2.97
CA PHE A 33 13.95 3.75 3.39
C PHE A 33 14.24 4.70 2.23
N ASP A 34 14.56 4.19 1.05
CA ASP A 34 14.81 5.03 -0.13
C ASP A 34 13.55 5.77 -0.58
N MET A 35 12.38 5.11 -0.50
CA MET A 35 11.09 5.75 -0.70
C MET A 35 10.88 6.92 0.27
N LEU A 36 11.10 6.69 1.58
CA LEU A 36 10.96 7.75 2.60
C LEU A 36 11.94 8.91 2.38
N LYS A 37 13.20 8.63 2.00
CA LYS A 37 14.21 9.65 1.67
C LYS A 37 13.80 10.51 0.48
N SER A 38 13.09 9.93 -0.49
CA SER A 38 12.62 10.67 -1.68
C SER A 38 11.49 11.65 -1.38
N GLY A 39 10.83 11.53 -0.22
CA GLY A 39 9.77 12.46 0.19
C GLY A 39 8.71 12.64 -0.89
N GLY A 40 8.45 13.89 -1.28
CA GLY A 40 7.48 14.26 -2.32
C GLY A 40 8.06 14.52 -3.71
N THR A 41 9.33 14.18 -3.96
CA THR A 41 9.98 14.53 -5.24
C THR A 41 9.60 13.60 -6.39
N LEU A 42 9.12 12.39 -6.08
CA LEU A 42 8.72 11.38 -7.07
C LEU A 42 7.19 11.29 -7.16
N ARG A 43 6.66 11.03 -8.36
CA ARG A 43 5.23 10.74 -8.51
C ARG A 43 4.94 9.35 -7.96
N HIS A 44 3.72 9.14 -7.47
CA HIS A 44 3.27 7.86 -6.88
C HIS A 44 3.62 6.62 -7.71
N LYS A 45 3.53 6.70 -9.05
CA LYS A 45 3.89 5.59 -9.93
C LYS A 45 5.38 5.22 -9.86
N GLU A 46 6.26 6.23 -9.85
CA GLU A 46 7.71 6.05 -9.78
C GLU A 46 8.12 5.60 -8.37
N LEU A 47 7.45 6.15 -7.36
CA LEU A 47 7.65 5.81 -5.95
C LEU A 47 7.32 4.34 -5.64
N LEU A 48 6.30 3.79 -6.30
CA LEU A 48 5.76 2.46 -6.04
C LEU A 48 6.32 1.36 -6.94
N ALA A 49 6.90 1.72 -8.08
CA ALA A 49 7.51 0.76 -9.01
C ALA A 49 8.52 -0.20 -8.37
N PRO A 50 9.39 0.23 -7.42
CA PRO A 50 10.35 -0.68 -6.75
C PRO A 50 9.71 -1.81 -5.94
N PHE A 51 8.43 -1.66 -5.58
CA PHE A 51 7.62 -2.64 -4.83
C PHE A 51 6.72 -3.48 -5.76
N GLY A 52 6.82 -3.27 -7.08
CA GLY A 52 5.92 -3.90 -8.05
C GLY A 52 4.48 -3.39 -7.98
N LEU A 53 4.27 -2.20 -7.41
CA LEU A 53 2.96 -1.59 -7.22
C LEU A 53 2.74 -0.47 -8.24
N ASP A 54 1.49 -0.34 -8.73
CA ASP A 54 1.08 0.75 -9.62
C ASP A 54 -0.30 1.28 -9.18
N ALA A 55 -0.34 2.49 -8.63
CA ALA A 55 -1.57 3.13 -8.15
C ALA A 55 -2.57 3.47 -9.28
N SER A 56 -2.15 3.45 -10.55
CA SER A 56 -3.04 3.58 -11.70
C SER A 56 -3.74 2.27 -12.08
N ALA A 57 -3.26 1.12 -11.56
CA ALA A 57 -3.85 -0.18 -11.82
C ALA A 57 -5.01 -0.47 -10.85
N PRO A 58 -6.19 -0.91 -11.33
CA PRO A 58 -7.30 -1.30 -10.45
C PRO A 58 -6.94 -2.43 -9.46
N ALA A 59 -5.97 -3.28 -9.83
CA ALA A 59 -5.48 -4.36 -8.98
C ALA A 59 -4.86 -3.85 -7.67
N PHE A 60 -4.23 -2.67 -7.69
CA PHE A 60 -3.65 -2.05 -6.50
C PHE A 60 -4.73 -1.77 -5.44
N TRP A 61 -5.82 -1.14 -5.87
CA TRP A 61 -6.96 -0.81 -5.00
C TRP A 61 -7.66 -2.05 -4.45
N LYS A 62 -7.77 -3.11 -5.25
CA LYS A 62 -8.32 -4.40 -4.80
C LYS A 62 -7.49 -5.05 -3.70
N ARG A 63 -6.16 -4.92 -3.75
CA ARG A 63 -5.27 -5.43 -2.69
C ARG A 63 -5.47 -4.66 -1.39
N GLY A 64 -5.47 -3.32 -1.45
CA GLY A 64 -5.68 -2.48 -0.27
C GLY A 64 -7.02 -2.74 0.45
N LEU A 65 -8.10 -2.96 -0.31
CA LEU A 65 -9.40 -3.36 0.23
C LEU A 65 -9.43 -4.80 0.74
N GLY A 66 -8.68 -5.71 0.11
CA GLY A 66 -8.57 -7.11 0.51
C GLY A 66 -7.97 -7.30 1.91
N ILE A 67 -6.99 -6.46 2.29
CA ILE A 67 -6.42 -6.46 3.65
C ILE A 67 -7.50 -6.13 4.70
N VAL A 68 -8.33 -5.12 4.43
CA VAL A 68 -9.42 -4.74 5.34
C VAL A 68 -10.47 -5.85 5.42
N SER A 69 -10.79 -6.50 4.29
CA SER A 69 -11.66 -7.68 4.29
C SER A 69 -11.09 -8.81 5.15
N GLY A 70 -9.79 -9.09 5.04
CA GLY A 70 -9.14 -10.13 5.85
C GLY A 70 -9.20 -9.83 7.36
N PHE A 71 -9.07 -8.56 7.77
CA PHE A 71 -9.27 -8.19 9.18
C PHE A 71 -10.70 -8.37 9.66
N ILE A 72 -11.70 -8.16 8.78
CA ILE A 72 -13.11 -8.45 9.09
C ILE A 72 -13.33 -9.95 9.23
N ASP A 73 -12.78 -10.76 8.32
CA ASP A 73 -12.87 -12.22 8.37
C ASP A 73 -12.21 -12.78 9.66
N GLU A 74 -11.06 -12.24 10.07
CA GLU A 74 -10.40 -12.60 11.34
C GLU A 74 -11.25 -12.25 12.56
N LEU A 75 -11.92 -11.09 12.55
CA LEU A 75 -12.82 -10.68 13.62
C LEU A 75 -14.08 -11.55 13.67
N GLU A 76 -14.67 -11.91 12.53
CA GLU A 76 -15.86 -12.77 12.45
C GLU A 76 -15.54 -14.23 12.84
N GLY A 77 -14.38 -14.76 12.45
CA GLY A 77 -13.94 -16.11 12.81
C GLY A 77 -13.54 -16.29 14.28
N GLY A 78 -13.45 -15.19 15.04
CA GLY A 78 -13.19 -15.18 16.48
C GLY A 78 -14.46 -15.26 17.35
N PHE A 79 -15.65 -15.18 16.75
CA PHE A 79 -16.95 -15.44 17.41
C PHE A 79 -17.43 -16.88 17.17
#